data_AF-A0A016WZC6-F1
#
_entry.id   AF-A0A016WZC6-F1
#
_cell.length_a   1.000
_cell.length_b   1.000
_cell.length_c   1.000
_cell.angle_alpha   90.00
_cell.angle_beta   90.00
_cell.angle_gamma   90.00
#
_symmetry.space_group_name_H-M   'P 1'
#
loop_
_entity.id
_entity.type
_entity.pdbx_description
1 polymer ?
#
loop_
_entity_poly.entity_id
_entity_poly.type
_entity_poly.pdbx_seq_one_letter_code
_entity_poly.pdbx_strand_id
1 'polypeptide(L)'
;MTGPYDDCNLYTTTNEVFQNESIKLATKKYSNESDPTRLKQLAEKDYNEAARDFFIKTIKKARDLRPHAKWGFYGFPYCNYDAGSKGEYRCKDNYQEWNDRCPGEYDVVPDKYDCECDIGYSGNNCSSTSSSSST
;
A
#
# COMPACT_ATOMS: atom_id res chain seq x y z
N MET A 1 -14.30 9.80 17.08
CA MET A 1 -14.24 8.34 16.89
C MET A 1 -13.83 8.13 15.45
N THR A 2 -12.53 7.95 15.20
CA THR A 2 -11.93 7.82 13.87
C THR A 2 -12.00 6.36 13.44
N GLY A 3 -12.41 6.12 12.19
CA GLY A 3 -12.60 4.78 11.66
C GLY A 3 -11.27 4.07 11.39
N PRO A 4 -11.28 2.75 11.15
CA PRO A 4 -10.08 1.94 10.93
C PRO A 4 -9.24 2.31 9.69
N TYR A 5 -9.68 3.29 8.88
CA TYR A 5 -9.07 3.68 7.61
C TYR A 5 -8.54 5.13 7.58
N ASP A 6 -8.52 5.83 8.72
CA ASP A 6 -8.25 7.28 8.70
C ASP A 6 -6.76 7.70 8.60
N ASP A 7 -5.77 6.80 8.75
CA ASP A 7 -4.36 7.22 8.91
C ASP A 7 -3.27 6.25 8.44
N CYS A 8 -3.26 5.81 7.17
CA CYS A 8 -2.23 4.87 6.65
C CYS A 8 -1.91 3.70 7.55
N ASN A 9 -2.95 3.24 8.23
CA ASN A 9 -2.79 2.54 9.47
C ASN A 9 -2.70 1.05 9.19
N LEU A 10 -1.50 0.58 8.83
CA LEU A 10 -1.26 -0.84 8.63
C LEU A 10 -1.47 -1.60 9.93
N TYR A 11 -1.15 -0.98 11.07
CA TYR A 11 -1.27 -1.59 12.39
C TYR A 11 -2.67 -2.16 12.68
N THR A 12 -3.75 -1.39 12.46
CA THR A 12 -5.13 -1.87 12.72
C THR A 12 -5.59 -2.97 11.77
N THR A 13 -4.97 -3.08 10.59
CA THR A 13 -5.25 -4.13 9.59
C THR A 13 -4.39 -5.39 9.75
N THR A 14 -3.41 -5.37 10.65
CA THR A 14 -2.51 -6.51 10.86
C THR A 14 -3.11 -7.58 11.77
N ASN A 15 -2.60 -8.81 11.65
CA ASN A 15 -2.91 -9.89 12.58
C ASN A 15 -2.59 -9.46 14.03
N GLU A 16 -3.41 -9.91 14.98
CA GLU A 16 -3.28 -9.61 16.41
C GLU A 16 -1.87 -9.87 16.97
N VAL A 17 -1.12 -10.83 16.40
CA VAL A 17 0.28 -11.08 16.78
C VAL A 17 1.15 -9.83 16.62
N PHE A 18 1.04 -9.10 15.51
CA PHE A 18 1.83 -7.89 15.29
C PHE A 18 1.42 -6.77 16.24
N GLN A 19 0.12 -6.65 16.51
CA GLN A 19 -0.39 -5.66 17.45
C GLN A 19 0.12 -5.93 18.88
N ASN A 20 0.00 -7.18 19.33
CA ASN A 20 0.43 -7.60 20.65
C ASN A 20 1.94 -7.43 20.85
N GLU A 21 2.75 -7.81 19.86
CA GLU A 21 4.21 -7.63 19.93
C GLU A 21 4.61 -6.15 19.88
N SER A 22 3.91 -5.33 19.10
CA SER A 22 4.15 -3.87 19.07
C SER A 22 3.83 -3.22 20.41
N ILE A 23 2.73 -3.63 21.07
CA ILE A 23 2.41 -3.14 22.43
C ILE A 23 3.48 -3.58 23.42
N LYS A 24 3.92 -4.84 23.40
CA LYS A 24 5.01 -5.31 24.26
C LYS A 24 6.31 -4.53 24.04
N LEU A 25 6.64 -4.19 22.80
CA LEU A 25 7.78 -3.34 22.47
C LEU A 25 7.59 -1.92 22.99
N ALA A 26 6.40 -1.33 22.82
CA ALA A 26 6.06 -0.01 23.33
C ALA A 26 6.15 0.06 24.85
N THR A 27 5.66 -0.94 25.60
CA THR A 27 5.79 -0.99 27.07
C THR A 27 7.25 -0.98 27.51
N LYS A 28 8.15 -1.65 26.77
CA LYS A 28 9.59 -1.66 27.06
C LYS A 28 10.25 -0.32 26.70
N LYS A 29 9.93 0.24 25.54
CA LYS A 29 10.53 1.47 25.00
C LYS A 29 10.06 2.71 25.76
N TYR A 30 8.79 2.76 26.13
CA TYR A 30 8.14 3.87 26.83
C TYR A 30 7.86 3.47 28.28
N SER A 31 8.91 3.11 29.03
CA SER A 31 8.79 2.56 30.40
C SER A 31 8.14 3.51 31.42
N ASN A 32 8.07 4.80 31.10
CA ASN A 32 7.41 5.81 31.94
C ASN A 32 5.92 5.97 31.63
N GLU A 33 5.42 5.33 30.57
CA GLU A 33 4.02 5.35 30.19
C GLU A 33 3.30 4.15 30.81
N SER A 34 2.25 4.43 31.57
CA SER A 34 1.43 3.42 32.24
C SER A 34 0.00 3.35 31.71
N ASP A 35 -0.46 4.36 30.96
CA ASP A 35 -1.78 4.33 30.34
C ASP A 35 -1.80 3.33 29.17
N PRO A 36 -2.61 2.24 29.25
CA PRO A 36 -2.71 1.26 28.18
C PRO A 36 -3.18 1.85 26.85
N THR A 37 -4.03 2.88 26.88
CA THR A 37 -4.52 3.57 25.68
C THR A 37 -3.37 4.28 24.99
N ARG A 38 -2.55 4.99 25.76
CA ARG A 38 -1.39 5.70 25.25
C ARG A 38 -0.30 4.75 24.73
N LEU A 39 -0.05 3.65 25.43
CA LEU A 39 0.86 2.60 24.95
C LEU A 39 0.42 2.01 23.61
N LYS A 40 -0.89 1.79 23.42
CA LYS A 40 -1.43 1.31 22.14
C LYS A 40 -1.22 2.33 21.01
N GLN A 41 -1.46 3.61 21.27
CA GLN A 41 -1.20 4.67 20.28
C GLN A 41 0.29 4.78 19.91
N LEU A 42 1.18 4.64 20.89
CA LEU A 42 2.62 4.65 20.66
C LEU A 42 3.08 3.41 19.87
N ALA A 43 2.53 2.24 20.17
CA ALA A 43 2.77 1.01 19.42
C ALA A 43 2.33 1.13 17.95
N GLU A 44 1.14 1.68 17.72
CA GLU A 44 0.59 1.93 16.40
C GLU A 44 1.48 2.88 15.59
N LYS A 45 1.87 4.01 16.20
CA LYS A 45 2.79 4.97 15.58
C LYS A 45 4.12 4.33 15.21
N ASP A 46 4.76 3.66 16.17
CA ASP A 46 6.07 3.02 15.97
C ASP A 46 6.01 1.95 14.87
N TYR A 47 4.93 1.16 14.83
CA TYR A 47 4.73 0.14 13.81
C TYR A 47 4.57 0.75 12.42
N ASN A 48 3.70 1.76 12.27
CA ASN A 48 3.44 2.38 10.98
C ASN A 48 4.69 3.12 10.44
N GLU A 49 5.45 3.79 11.30
CA GLU A 49 6.73 4.42 10.94
C GLU A 49 7.77 3.37 10.47
N ALA A 50 7.93 2.28 11.23
CA ALA A 50 8.87 1.21 10.88
C ALA A 50 8.47 0.48 9.59
N ALA A 51 7.17 0.20 9.40
CA ALA A 51 6.65 -0.42 8.19
C ALA A 51 6.93 0.48 6.98
N ARG A 52 6.56 1.77 7.05
CA ARG A 52 6.82 2.74 5.98
C ARG A 52 8.29 2.79 5.61
N ASP A 53 9.17 2.89 6.59
CA ASP A 53 10.63 2.92 6.36
C ASP A 53 11.13 1.64 5.68
N PHE A 54 10.66 0.46 6.11
CA PHE A 54 11.03 -0.82 5.53
C PHE A 54 10.60 -0.94 4.06
N PHE A 55 9.35 -0.62 3.74
CA PHE A 55 8.85 -0.63 2.35
C PHE A 55 9.64 0.35 1.46
N ILE A 56 9.89 1.57 1.94
CA ILE A 56 10.66 2.61 1.22
C ILE A 56 12.10 2.17 0.95
N LYS A 57 12.81 1.71 1.98
CA LYS A 57 14.19 1.29 1.82
C LYS A 57 14.31 0.09 0.90
N THR A 58 13.37 -0.85 0.98
CA THR A 58 13.35 -2.05 0.13
C THR A 58 13.19 -1.68 -1.34
N ILE A 59 12.18 -0.87 -1.69
CA ILE A 59 11.93 -0.54 -3.10
C ILE A 59 13.03 0.36 -3.69
N LYS A 60 13.56 1.30 -2.89
CA LYS A 60 14.72 2.12 -3.30
C LYS A 60 15.93 1.23 -3.57
N LYS A 61 16.25 0.32 -2.65
CA LYS A 61 17.38 -0.61 -2.82
C LYS A 61 17.21 -1.51 -4.04
N ALA A 62 16.00 -2.00 -4.29
CA ALA A 62 15.70 -2.83 -5.45
C ALA A 62 15.94 -2.07 -6.77
N ARG A 63 15.47 -0.81 -6.84
CA ARG A 63 15.71 0.10 -7.97
C ARG A 63 17.19 0.41 -8.18
N ASP A 64 17.94 0.65 -7.10
CA ASP A 64 19.39 0.90 -7.19
C ASP A 64 20.14 -0.32 -7.75
N LEU A 65 19.74 -1.53 -7.35
CA LEU A 65 20.39 -2.77 -7.79
C LEU A 65 20.01 -3.17 -9.22
N ARG A 66 18.81 -2.84 -9.67
CA ARG A 66 18.28 -3.19 -10.99
C ARG A 66 17.51 -2.00 -11.57
N PRO A 67 18.22 -0.96 -12.07
CA PRO A 67 17.60 0.30 -12.48
C PRO A 67 16.68 0.19 -13.71
N HIS A 68 16.82 -0.88 -14.49
CA HIS A 68 15.99 -1.14 -15.68
C HIS A 68 14.85 -2.13 -15.43
N ALA A 69 14.75 -2.71 -14.22
CA ALA A 69 13.65 -3.60 -13.86
C ALA A 69 12.43 -2.79 -13.39
N LYS A 70 11.23 -3.29 -13.69
CA LYS A 70 9.98 -2.76 -13.15
C LYS A 70 9.78 -3.31 -11.74
N TRP A 71 9.66 -2.42 -10.75
CA TRP A 71 9.54 -2.78 -9.34
C TRP A 71 8.22 -2.27 -8.76
N GLY A 72 7.56 -3.12 -7.98
CA GLY A 72 6.35 -2.79 -7.24
C GLY A 72 6.10 -3.81 -6.14
N PHE A 73 5.17 -3.50 -5.24
CA PHE A 73 4.68 -4.45 -4.25
C PHE A 73 3.40 -5.10 -4.77
N TYR A 74 3.35 -6.42 -4.73
CA TYR A 74 2.15 -7.17 -5.08
C TYR A 74 0.97 -6.74 -4.20
N GLY A 75 -0.20 -6.54 -4.82
CA GLY A 75 -1.44 -6.15 -4.13
C GLY A 75 -1.61 -4.65 -3.89
N PHE A 76 -0.71 -3.80 -4.37
CA PHE A 76 -0.83 -2.34 -4.30
C PHE A 76 -1.08 -1.73 -5.70
N PRO A 77 -1.91 -0.67 -5.80
CA PRO A 77 -2.76 -0.10 -4.76
C PRO A 77 -3.91 -1.03 -4.36
N TYR A 78 -4.50 -0.82 -3.18
CA TYR A 78 -5.66 -1.62 -2.76
C TYR A 78 -6.92 -1.20 -3.50
N CYS A 79 -7.78 -2.17 -3.75
CA CYS A 79 -9.12 -1.98 -4.28
C CYS A 79 -10.04 -3.01 -3.60
N ASN A 80 -11.34 -2.98 -3.90
CA ASN A 80 -12.20 -4.09 -3.50
C ASN A 80 -11.85 -5.35 -4.32
N TYR A 81 -11.62 -6.47 -3.61
CA TYR A 81 -11.21 -7.74 -4.21
C TYR A 81 -12.22 -8.32 -5.21
N ASP A 82 -13.47 -7.87 -5.16
CA ASP A 82 -14.55 -8.29 -6.03
C ASP A 82 -14.83 -7.31 -7.18
N ALA A 83 -13.97 -6.30 -7.39
CA ALA A 83 -14.11 -5.35 -8.49
C ALA A 83 -14.27 -6.08 -9.84
N GLY A 84 -15.21 -5.63 -10.66
CA GLY A 84 -15.58 -6.26 -11.93
C GLY A 84 -16.57 -7.43 -11.79
N SER A 85 -16.70 -8.07 -10.63
CA SER A 85 -17.58 -9.25 -10.47
C SER A 85 -19.08 -8.96 -10.67
N LYS A 86 -19.49 -7.70 -10.49
CA LYS A 86 -20.88 -7.23 -10.67
C LYS A 86 -20.99 -6.08 -11.67
N GLY A 87 -19.97 -5.90 -12.52
CA GLY A 87 -19.89 -4.75 -13.43
C GLY A 87 -19.51 -3.43 -12.76
N GLU A 88 -19.11 -3.45 -11.49
CA GLU A 88 -18.57 -2.30 -10.76
C GLU A 88 -17.04 -2.34 -10.82
N TYR A 89 -16.46 -1.46 -11.63
CA TYR A 89 -15.00 -1.39 -11.85
C TYR A 89 -14.32 -0.29 -11.05
N ARG A 90 -15.11 0.54 -10.35
CA ARG A 90 -14.59 1.62 -9.51
C ARG A 90 -14.28 1.06 -8.12
N CYS A 91 -13.08 1.35 -7.61
CA CYS A 91 -12.73 1.01 -6.24
C CYS A 91 -13.62 1.77 -5.26
N LYS A 92 -14.00 1.13 -4.15
CA LYS A 92 -14.76 1.83 -3.09
C LYS A 92 -13.98 3.03 -2.56
N ASP A 93 -14.70 4.07 -2.15
CA ASP A 93 -14.11 5.36 -1.75
C ASP A 93 -13.10 5.21 -0.60
N ASN A 94 -13.35 4.32 0.35
CA ASN A 94 -12.40 4.05 1.44
C ASN A 94 -11.03 3.53 0.95
N TYR A 95 -10.98 2.76 -0.14
CA TYR A 95 -9.72 2.33 -0.74
C TYR A 95 -9.04 3.47 -1.49
N GLN A 96 -9.80 4.26 -2.26
CA GLN A 96 -9.26 5.43 -2.96
C GLN A 96 -8.64 6.42 -1.98
N GLU A 97 -9.38 6.82 -0.95
CA GLU A 97 -8.90 7.76 0.07
C GLU A 97 -7.69 7.22 0.86
N TRP A 98 -7.61 5.89 1.03
CA TRP A 98 -6.45 5.26 1.66
C TRP A 98 -5.24 5.31 0.73
N ASN A 99 -5.40 4.97 -0.55
CA ASN A 99 -4.31 5.04 -1.54
C ASN A 99 -3.81 6.48 -1.75
N ASP A 100 -4.68 7.48 -1.70
CA ASP A 100 -4.30 8.89 -1.84
C ASP A 100 -3.49 9.41 -0.65
N ARG A 101 -3.80 8.92 0.56
CA ARG A 101 -3.04 9.23 1.78
C ARG A 101 -1.75 8.42 1.87
N CYS A 102 -1.71 7.22 1.29
CA CYS A 102 -0.74 6.19 1.62
C CYS A 102 -0.09 5.59 0.36
N PRO A 103 1.23 5.68 0.21
CA PRO A 103 2.21 6.15 1.19
C PRO A 103 2.53 7.61 0.89
N GLY A 104 2.18 8.53 1.80
CA GLY A 104 2.55 9.94 1.73
C GLY A 104 3.96 10.11 1.17
N GLU A 105 4.01 10.74 -0.01
CA GLU A 105 5.17 11.01 -0.85
C GLU A 105 5.85 9.77 -1.48
N TYR A 106 5.06 8.97 -2.20
CA TYR A 106 5.50 8.49 -3.50
C TYR A 106 4.67 9.20 -4.56
N ASP A 107 5.24 10.26 -5.16
CA ASP A 107 4.86 10.59 -6.53
C ASP A 107 5.22 9.37 -7.38
N VAL A 108 4.26 8.47 -7.54
CA VAL A 108 4.23 7.60 -8.71
C VAL A 108 3.97 8.55 -9.85
N VAL A 109 5.04 9.13 -10.41
CA VAL A 109 4.95 9.89 -11.67
C VAL A 109 4.45 8.88 -12.69
N PRO A 110 3.16 8.91 -13.08
CA PRO A 110 2.59 7.85 -13.92
C PRO A 110 3.33 7.81 -15.26
N ASP A 111 3.80 8.97 -15.73
CA ASP A 111 4.61 9.15 -16.95
C ASP A 111 5.99 8.47 -16.88
N LYS A 112 6.42 7.98 -15.71
CA LYS A 112 7.67 7.23 -15.53
C LYS A 112 7.48 5.72 -15.57
N TYR A 113 6.25 5.25 -15.33
CA TYR A 113 5.90 3.84 -15.32
C TYR A 113 4.86 3.61 -16.40
N ASP A 114 5.29 3.16 -17.58
CA ASP A 114 4.40 2.60 -18.57
C ASP A 114 3.72 1.38 -17.93
N CYS A 115 2.49 1.58 -17.44
CA CYS A 115 1.61 0.52 -17.02
C CYS A 115 1.31 -0.33 -18.26
N GLU A 116 2.02 -1.44 -18.42
CA GLU A 116 1.57 -2.49 -19.34
C GLU A 116 0.30 -3.08 -18.73
N CYS A 117 -0.82 -2.86 -19.43
CA CYS A 117 -2.15 -3.25 -19.02
C CYS A 117 -2.22 -4.71 -18.53
N ASP A 118 -2.88 -4.93 -17.39
CA ASP A 118 -3.38 -6.26 -17.02
C ASP A 118 -4.30 -6.81 -18.12
N ILE A 119 -4.36 -8.14 -18.24
CA ILE A 119 -5.22 -8.84 -19.20
C ILE A 119 -6.67 -8.34 -19.06
N GLY A 120 -7.15 -7.59 -20.05
CA GLY A 120 -8.54 -7.11 -20.13
C GLY A 120 -8.74 -5.59 -20.19
N TYR A 121 -7.69 -4.77 -20.17
CA TYR A 121 -7.80 -3.29 -20.23
C TYR A 121 -7.44 -2.70 -21.61
N SER A 122 -8.11 -1.64 -22.06
CA SER A 122 -7.84 -0.92 -23.32
C SER A 122 -7.75 0.60 -23.13
N GLY A 123 -6.73 1.25 -23.68
CA GLY A 123 -6.51 2.70 -23.65
C GLY A 123 -5.36 3.13 -24.59
N ASN A 124 -5.12 4.43 -24.75
CA ASN A 124 -4.17 4.96 -25.77
C ASN A 124 -2.70 4.51 -25.60
N ASN A 125 -2.31 4.02 -24.41
CA ASN A 125 -0.98 3.44 -24.13
C ASN A 125 -0.97 1.89 -24.15
N CYS A 126 -2.13 1.28 -24.41
CA CYS A 126 -2.28 -0.16 -24.56
C CYS A 126 -2.81 -0.39 -25.97
N SER A 127 -1.88 -0.51 -26.92
CA SER A 127 -2.24 -0.89 -28.28
C SER A 127 -2.98 -2.23 -28.21
N SER A 128 -4.18 -2.30 -28.77
CA SER A 128 -4.68 -3.59 -29.20
C SER A 128 -3.62 -4.17 -30.14
N THR A 129 -3.17 -5.39 -29.88
CA THR A 129 -2.48 -6.18 -30.89
C THR A 129 -3.38 -6.19 -32.11
N SER A 130 -3.07 -5.34 -33.09
CA SER A 130 -3.48 -5.53 -34.46
C SER A 130 -2.97 -6.91 -34.84
N SER A 131 -3.86 -7.89 -34.82
CA SER A 131 -3.67 -9.14 -35.53
C SER A 131 -3.58 -8.80 -37.02
N SER A 132 -2.36 -8.51 -37.44
CA SER A 132 -1.96 -8.46 -38.84
C SER A 132 -2.07 -9.86 -39.42
N SER A 133 -3.27 -10.26 -39.84
CA SER A 133 -3.43 -11.37 -40.77
C SER A 133 -3.53 -10.77 -42.17
N SER A 134 -2.37 -10.61 -42.80
CA SER A 134 -2.23 -10.40 -44.25
C SER A 134 -1.63 -11.66 -44.84
N THR A 135 -2.49 -12.53 -45.36
CA THR A 135 -2.44 -13.20 -46.69
C THR A 135 -3.61 -14.16 -46.77
#